data_AF-A0A5R9F4D1-F1
#
_entry.id   AF-A0A5R9F4D1-F1
#
_cell.length_a   1.000
_cell.length_b   1.000
_cell.length_c   1.000
_cell.angle_alpha   90.00
_cell.angle_beta   90.00
_cell.angle_gamma   90.00
#
_symmetry.space_group_name_H-M   'P 1'
#
loop_
_entity.id
_entity.type
_entity.pdbx_description
1 polymer ?
#
loop_
_entity_poly.entity_id
_entity_poly.type
_entity_poly.pdbx_seq_one_letter_code
_entity_poly.pdbx_strand_id
1 'polypeptide(L)'
;MKKKLLIFGGLIVSAIIIAAFSVYYFGDDSTRTLQEAKKNDEVNDVEPEKIIKEEENIKEAKAFLNKQIHLIHDYFNNLLGYGAWKGVKPQERSVQLEEQKRVIEEDLLPKTEGTLKTDLEDAVKGIDDALANNNVKDLFITHRILHDLDVVFNDYQADRYWGVTKTFGGE
;
A
#
# COMPACT_ATOMS: atom_id res chain seq x y z
N MET A 1 29.01 36.04 -11.92
CA MET A 1 27.62 35.94 -11.42
C MET A 1 27.36 34.51 -11.02
N LYS A 2 27.16 34.22 -9.72
CA LYS A 2 26.85 32.87 -9.22
C LYS A 2 25.35 32.81 -8.90
N LYS A 3 24.59 31.97 -9.61
CA LYS A 3 23.31 31.45 -9.14
C LYS A 3 23.49 29.95 -8.92
N LYS A 4 23.55 29.54 -7.66
CA LYS A 4 23.25 28.18 -7.24
C LYS A 4 22.20 28.33 -6.15
N LEU A 5 20.97 27.93 -6.44
CA LEU A 5 19.92 27.88 -5.43
C LEU A 5 19.00 26.68 -5.69
N LEU A 6 19.13 25.72 -4.78
CA LEU A 6 18.11 24.84 -4.20
C LEU A 6 17.40 23.82 -5.09
N ILE A 7 17.92 22.58 -5.07
CA ILE A 7 17.15 21.34 -5.24
C ILE A 7 17.41 20.47 -4.00
N PHE A 8 16.78 20.78 -2.85
CA PHE A 8 16.85 19.89 -1.68
C PHE A 8 15.57 19.92 -0.80
N GLY A 9 14.48 20.53 -1.25
CA GLY A 9 13.23 20.59 -0.48
C GLY A 9 12.28 19.39 -0.65
N GLY A 10 12.39 18.64 -1.76
CA GLY A 10 11.45 17.54 -2.07
C GLY A 10 11.79 16.19 -1.46
N LEU A 11 13.07 15.93 -1.16
CA LEU A 11 13.55 14.62 -0.69
C LEU A 11 13.37 14.40 0.80
N ILE A 12 13.33 15.47 1.60
CA ILE A 12 13.18 15.38 3.06
C ILE A 12 11.71 15.14 3.45
N VAL A 13 10.76 15.67 2.68
CA VAL A 13 9.32 15.49 2.94
C VAL A 13 8.87 14.06 2.61
N SER A 14 9.41 13.44 1.55
CA SER A 14 9.07 12.04 1.25
C SER A 14 9.62 11.09 2.32
N ALA A 15 10.86 11.29 2.78
CA ALA A 15 11.49 10.42 3.78
C ALA A 15 10.79 10.45 5.16
N ILE A 16 10.18 11.58 5.54
CA ILE A 16 9.49 11.71 6.84
C ILE A 16 8.09 11.08 6.79
N ILE A 17 7.35 11.25 5.69
CA ILE A 17 6.07 10.58 5.47
C ILE A 17 6.25 9.04 5.48
N ILE A 18 7.36 8.57 4.88
CA ILE A 18 7.77 7.16 4.87
C ILE A 18 8.02 6.61 6.30
N ALA A 19 8.69 7.38 7.16
CA ALA A 19 9.01 6.96 8.52
C ALA A 19 7.77 6.92 9.44
N ALA A 20 6.88 7.91 9.33
CA ALA A 20 5.65 7.97 10.13
C ALA A 20 4.67 6.84 9.76
N PHE A 21 4.56 6.52 8.47
CA PHE A 21 3.72 5.41 7.99
C PHE A 21 4.23 4.05 8.48
N SER A 22 5.56 3.87 8.52
CA SER A 22 6.19 2.67 9.04
C SER A 22 5.92 2.47 10.54
N VAL A 23 6.02 3.52 11.36
CA VAL A 23 5.76 3.41 12.81
C VAL A 23 4.30 3.10 13.12
N TYR A 24 3.35 3.62 12.34
CA TYR A 24 1.93 3.46 12.63
C TYR A 24 1.37 2.07 12.26
N TYR A 25 1.85 1.47 11.16
CA TYR A 25 1.40 0.13 10.73
C TYR A 25 2.29 -1.01 11.25
N PHE A 26 3.54 -0.75 11.60
CA PHE A 26 4.51 -1.77 12.07
C PHE A 26 4.90 -1.65 13.55
N GLY A 27 4.25 -0.74 14.27
CA GLY A 27 4.55 -0.43 15.66
C GLY A 27 3.92 -1.37 16.68
N ASP A 28 4.24 -2.67 16.65
CA ASP A 28 3.99 -3.56 17.81
C ASP A 28 5.30 -4.08 18.46
N ASP A 29 6.47 -3.85 17.87
CA ASP A 29 7.77 -4.31 18.43
C ASP A 29 8.76 -3.17 18.77
N SER A 30 8.37 -1.91 18.60
CA SER A 30 9.24 -0.72 18.78
C SER A 30 8.91 0.12 20.02
N THR A 31 8.11 -0.39 20.95
CA THR A 31 7.81 0.30 22.22
C THR A 31 9.01 0.43 23.18
N ARG A 32 10.16 -0.19 22.88
CA ARG A 32 11.41 0.02 23.64
C ARG A 32 12.20 1.24 23.23
N THR A 33 12.00 1.80 22.04
CA THR A 33 12.85 2.88 21.51
C THR A 33 12.34 4.30 21.87
N LEU A 34 11.05 4.43 22.21
CA LEU A 34 10.47 5.73 22.61
C LEU A 34 10.72 6.10 24.08
N GLN A 35 11.12 5.14 24.93
CA GLN A 35 11.44 5.41 26.33
C GLN A 35 12.88 5.88 26.54
N GLU A 36 13.80 5.60 25.61
CA GLU A 36 15.19 6.09 25.67
C GLU A 36 15.39 7.46 24.99
N ALA A 37 14.44 7.92 24.17
CA ALA A 37 14.48 9.24 23.54
C ALA A 37 14.07 10.40 24.49
N LYS A 38 13.63 10.12 25.71
CA LYS A 38 13.23 11.15 26.71
C LYS A 38 14.38 11.76 27.51
N LYS A 39 15.64 11.55 27.12
CA LYS A 39 16.80 12.08 27.84
C LYS A 39 17.85 12.75 26.94
N ASN A 40 17.40 13.55 25.98
CA ASN A 40 18.20 14.66 25.48
C ASN A 40 17.28 15.85 25.18
N ASP A 41 17.47 16.90 25.97
CA ASP A 41 16.92 18.23 25.75
C ASP A 41 17.41 18.78 24.40
N GLU A 42 16.52 18.79 23.41
CA GLU A 42 16.48 19.84 22.41
C GLU A 42 15.01 19.99 22.00
N VAL A 43 14.31 20.92 22.67
CA VAL A 43 12.95 21.32 22.34
C VAL A 43 13.03 22.03 20.98
N ASN A 44 12.93 21.25 19.91
CA ASN A 44 12.62 21.78 18.60
C ASN A 44 11.20 22.35 18.70
N ASP A 45 11.10 23.67 18.58
CA ASP A 45 9.87 24.43 18.49
C ASP A 45 9.20 24.08 17.15
N VAL A 46 8.58 22.89 17.10
CA VAL A 46 7.84 22.45 15.93
C VAL A 46 6.56 23.26 15.90
N GLU A 47 6.54 24.23 14.98
CA GLU A 47 5.42 25.13 14.79
C GLU A 47 4.11 24.33 14.60
N PRO A 48 3.05 24.61 15.39
CA PRO A 48 1.83 23.81 15.40
C PRO A 48 1.14 23.75 14.02
N GLU A 49 1.31 24.77 13.17
CA GLU A 49 0.83 24.74 11.78
C GLU A 49 1.50 23.66 10.94
N LYS A 50 2.77 23.35 11.19
CA LYS A 50 3.51 22.29 10.49
C LYS A 50 2.98 20.92 10.90
N ILE A 51 2.66 20.73 12.18
CA ILE A 51 2.08 19.48 12.71
C ILE A 51 0.70 19.25 12.09
N ILE A 52 -0.17 20.27 12.11
CA ILE A 52 -1.53 20.16 11.54
C ILE A 52 -1.47 19.82 10.05
N LYS A 53 -0.60 20.48 9.28
CA LYS A 53 -0.44 20.22 7.85
C LYS A 53 0.11 18.81 7.58
N GLU A 54 0.99 18.31 8.45
CA GLU A 54 1.53 16.95 8.34
C GLU A 54 0.44 15.90 8.62
N GLU A 55 -0.37 16.09 9.66
CA GLU A 55 -1.51 15.22 9.97
C GLU A 55 -2.55 15.18 8.84
N GLU A 56 -2.87 16.35 8.24
CA GLU A 56 -3.77 16.43 7.08
C GLU A 56 -3.21 15.66 5.88
N ASN A 57 -1.92 15.83 5.56
CA ASN A 57 -1.28 15.09 4.46
C ASN A 57 -1.28 13.57 4.69
N ILE A 58 -1.05 13.12 5.93
CA ILE A 58 -1.10 11.68 6.28
C ILE A 58 -2.53 11.15 6.09
N LYS A 59 -3.54 11.90 6.53
CA LYS A 59 -4.95 11.53 6.38
C LYS A 59 -5.35 11.43 4.91
N GLU A 60 -4.93 12.37 4.07
CA GLU A 60 -5.18 12.35 2.63
C GLU A 60 -4.49 11.17 1.94
N ALA A 61 -3.22 10.92 2.28
CA ALA A 61 -2.47 9.78 1.73
C ALA A 61 -3.12 8.44 2.10
N LYS A 62 -3.59 8.30 3.35
CA LYS A 62 -4.32 7.11 3.79
C LYS A 62 -5.64 6.95 3.04
N ALA A 63 -6.45 8.02 2.96
CA ALA A 63 -7.72 7.98 2.23
C ALA A 63 -7.55 7.61 0.74
N PHE A 64 -6.49 8.11 0.12
CA PHE A 64 -6.12 7.73 -1.25
C PHE A 64 -5.79 6.25 -1.36
N LEU A 65 -4.86 5.74 -0.54
CA LEU A 65 -4.43 4.34 -0.55
C LEU A 65 -5.62 3.39 -0.34
N ASN A 66 -6.40 3.66 0.70
CA ASN A 66 -7.62 2.96 1.05
C ASN A 66 -8.57 2.85 -0.15
N LYS A 67 -8.86 3.98 -0.80
CA LYS A 67 -9.75 4.02 -1.96
C LYS A 67 -9.22 3.18 -3.13
N GLN A 68 -7.92 3.26 -3.43
CA GLN A 68 -7.35 2.51 -4.54
C GLN A 68 -7.37 1.00 -4.29
N ILE A 69 -7.01 0.57 -3.06
CA ILE A 69 -7.10 -0.85 -2.67
C ILE A 69 -8.52 -1.38 -2.85
N HIS A 70 -9.52 -0.62 -2.39
CA HIS A 70 -10.93 -0.98 -2.56
C HIS A 70 -11.34 -1.10 -4.04
N LEU A 71 -10.97 -0.13 -4.88
CA LEU A 71 -11.31 -0.16 -6.31
C LEU A 71 -10.70 -1.35 -7.06
N ILE A 72 -9.45 -1.67 -6.76
CA ILE A 72 -8.76 -2.81 -7.40
C ILE A 72 -9.33 -4.12 -6.84
N HIS A 73 -9.60 -4.20 -5.53
CA HIS A 73 -10.29 -5.34 -4.94
C HIS A 73 -11.66 -5.58 -5.61
N ASP A 74 -12.48 -4.55 -5.77
CA ASP A 74 -13.78 -4.64 -6.46
C ASP A 74 -13.64 -5.18 -7.89
N TYR A 75 -12.61 -4.73 -8.63
CA TYR A 75 -12.31 -5.29 -9.95
C TYR A 75 -12.05 -6.80 -9.88
N PHE A 76 -11.18 -7.25 -8.99
CA PHE A 76 -10.85 -8.67 -8.85
C PHE A 76 -12.00 -9.50 -8.31
N ASN A 77 -12.82 -8.95 -7.41
CA ASN A 77 -14.03 -9.58 -6.91
C ASN A 77 -15.04 -9.80 -8.05
N ASN A 78 -15.23 -8.81 -8.93
CA ASN A 78 -16.08 -8.97 -10.12
C ASN A 78 -15.51 -9.98 -11.13
N LEU A 79 -14.19 -10.01 -11.29
CA LEU A 79 -13.52 -10.90 -12.24
C LEU A 79 -13.50 -12.36 -11.78
N LEU A 80 -13.29 -12.60 -10.48
CA LEU A 80 -12.95 -13.92 -9.94
C LEU A 80 -13.95 -14.44 -8.91
N GLY A 81 -14.69 -13.55 -8.25
CA GLY A 81 -15.64 -13.85 -7.19
C GLY A 81 -16.79 -14.74 -7.65
N TYR A 82 -17.46 -15.37 -6.69
CA TYR A 82 -18.69 -16.15 -6.89
C TYR A 82 -18.65 -17.20 -8.02
N GLY A 83 -17.46 -17.72 -8.34
CA GLY A 83 -17.26 -18.72 -9.39
C GLY A 83 -17.06 -18.16 -10.81
N ALA A 84 -17.00 -16.84 -10.98
CA ALA A 84 -16.75 -16.17 -12.28
C ALA A 84 -15.41 -16.58 -12.92
N TRP A 85 -14.42 -16.93 -12.09
CA TRP A 85 -13.08 -17.36 -12.52
C TRP A 85 -13.07 -18.52 -13.53
N LYS A 86 -14.11 -19.38 -13.57
CA LYS A 86 -14.15 -20.58 -14.43
C LYS A 86 -14.06 -20.27 -15.93
N GLY A 87 -14.44 -19.06 -16.35
CA GLY A 87 -14.40 -18.62 -17.74
C GLY A 87 -13.30 -17.60 -18.05
N VAL A 88 -12.49 -17.21 -17.06
CA VAL A 88 -11.51 -16.14 -17.23
C VAL A 88 -10.25 -16.69 -17.88
N LYS A 89 -9.85 -16.09 -19.00
CA LYS A 89 -8.52 -16.23 -19.57
C LYS A 89 -7.77 -14.91 -19.41
N PRO A 90 -6.69 -14.87 -18.61
CA PRO A 90 -5.94 -13.64 -18.37
C PRO A 90 -5.53 -12.90 -19.65
N GLN A 91 -5.10 -13.62 -20.70
CA GLN A 91 -4.71 -13.00 -21.96
C GLN A 91 -5.85 -12.26 -22.68
N GLU A 92 -7.10 -12.72 -22.52
CA GLU A 92 -8.29 -12.04 -23.06
C GLU A 92 -8.67 -10.78 -22.24
N ARG A 93 -8.05 -10.62 -21.07
CA ARG A 93 -8.24 -9.50 -20.13
C ARG A 93 -6.97 -8.66 -19.96
N SER A 94 -6.00 -8.81 -20.86
CA SER A 94 -4.66 -8.23 -20.72
C SER A 94 -4.70 -6.72 -20.52
N VAL A 95 -5.48 -6.00 -21.32
CA VAL A 95 -5.61 -4.53 -21.19
C VAL A 95 -6.11 -4.12 -19.81
N GLN A 96 -7.15 -4.78 -19.29
CA GLN A 96 -7.72 -4.45 -17.98
C GLN A 96 -6.80 -4.85 -16.84
N LEU A 97 -6.11 -5.99 -16.95
CA LEU A 97 -5.14 -6.46 -15.97
C LEU A 97 -3.91 -5.55 -15.90
N GLU A 98 -3.40 -5.11 -17.05
CA GLU A 98 -2.30 -4.14 -17.13
C GLU A 98 -2.71 -2.77 -16.58
N GLU A 99 -3.97 -2.36 -16.74
CA GLU A 99 -4.48 -1.15 -16.11
C GLU A 99 -4.46 -1.26 -14.58
N GLN A 100 -4.93 -2.38 -14.01
CA GLN A 100 -4.86 -2.58 -12.56
C GLN A 100 -3.42 -2.65 -12.05
N LYS A 101 -2.56 -3.37 -12.77
CA LYS A 101 -1.13 -3.45 -12.46
C LYS A 101 -0.50 -2.06 -12.41
N ARG A 102 -0.77 -1.22 -13.42
CA ARG A 102 -0.25 0.14 -13.47
C ARG A 102 -0.70 0.99 -12.28
N VAL A 103 -1.96 0.87 -11.85
CA VAL A 103 -2.41 1.56 -10.62
C VAL A 103 -1.59 1.12 -9.41
N ILE A 104 -1.32 -0.18 -9.26
CA ILE A 104 -0.48 -0.66 -8.16
C ILE A 104 0.94 -0.09 -8.27
N GLU A 105 1.56 -0.19 -9.45
CA GLU A 105 2.95 0.20 -9.68
C GLU A 105 3.20 1.70 -9.61
N GLU A 106 2.32 2.51 -10.19
CA GLU A 106 2.51 3.96 -10.33
C GLU A 106 1.89 4.75 -9.17
N ASP A 107 0.76 4.28 -8.61
CA ASP A 107 0.03 5.04 -7.60
C ASP A 107 0.26 4.53 -6.18
N LEU A 108 0.37 3.21 -5.97
CA LEU A 108 0.47 2.62 -4.63
C LEU A 108 1.92 2.37 -4.20
N LEU A 109 2.70 1.64 -4.99
CA LEU A 109 4.08 1.27 -4.62
C LEU A 109 4.96 2.47 -4.22
N PRO A 110 4.92 3.64 -4.90
CA PRO A 110 5.74 4.79 -4.51
C PRO A 110 5.33 5.44 -3.19
N LYS A 111 4.20 5.05 -2.60
CA LYS A 111 3.63 5.59 -1.35
C LYS A 111 3.63 4.57 -0.21
N THR A 112 4.14 3.37 -0.44
CA THR A 112 4.13 2.26 0.51
C THR A 112 5.54 1.75 0.75
N GLU A 113 5.79 1.25 1.95
CA GLU A 113 7.07 0.66 2.35
C GLU A 113 6.85 -0.59 3.21
N GLY A 114 7.94 -1.29 3.54
CA GLY A 114 7.89 -2.47 4.39
C GLY A 114 7.09 -3.61 3.77
N THR A 115 6.36 -4.37 4.59
CA THR A 115 5.58 -5.52 4.10
C THR A 115 4.40 -5.11 3.23
N LEU A 116 3.83 -3.90 3.39
CA LEU A 116 2.73 -3.46 2.54
C LEU A 116 3.20 -3.32 1.09
N LYS A 117 4.41 -2.79 0.92
CA LYS A 117 5.07 -2.77 -0.37
C LYS A 117 5.29 -4.19 -0.90
N THR A 118 5.77 -5.11 -0.07
CA THR A 118 5.93 -6.52 -0.46
C THR A 118 4.62 -7.17 -0.88
N ASP A 119 3.52 -6.94 -0.15
CA ASP A 119 2.19 -7.44 -0.49
C ASP A 119 1.74 -6.91 -1.86
N LEU A 120 1.94 -5.62 -2.13
CA LEU A 120 1.61 -5.01 -3.42
C LEU A 120 2.52 -5.50 -4.57
N GLU A 121 3.81 -5.74 -4.31
CA GLU A 121 4.74 -6.35 -5.27
C GLU A 121 4.33 -7.79 -5.61
N ASP A 122 3.92 -8.57 -4.61
CA ASP A 122 3.39 -9.93 -4.80
C ASP A 122 2.07 -9.91 -5.58
N ALA A 123 1.21 -8.90 -5.35
CA ALA A 123 0.00 -8.69 -6.12
C ALA A 123 0.29 -8.40 -7.61
N VAL A 124 1.28 -7.55 -7.89
CA VAL A 124 1.77 -7.27 -9.27
C VAL A 124 2.32 -8.54 -9.90
N LYS A 125 3.15 -9.29 -9.18
CA LYS A 125 3.71 -10.56 -9.65
C LYS A 125 2.62 -11.56 -10.03
N GLY A 126 1.55 -11.64 -9.24
CA GLY A 126 0.40 -12.49 -9.56
C GLY A 126 -0.30 -12.11 -10.87
N ILE A 127 -0.36 -10.82 -11.21
CA ILE A 127 -0.87 -10.34 -12.50
C ILE A 127 0.07 -10.74 -13.65
N ASP A 128 1.37 -10.51 -13.48
CA ASP A 128 2.38 -10.84 -14.49
C ASP A 128 2.42 -12.34 -14.80
N ASP A 129 2.43 -13.17 -13.76
CA ASP A 129 2.42 -14.63 -13.90
C ASP A 129 1.13 -15.12 -14.59
N ALA A 130 -0.01 -14.51 -14.26
CA ALA A 130 -1.28 -14.84 -14.90
C ALA A 130 -1.27 -14.51 -16.40
N LEU A 131 -0.72 -13.35 -16.78
CA LEU A 131 -0.63 -12.91 -18.18
C LEU A 131 0.36 -13.78 -18.97
N ALA A 132 1.54 -14.04 -18.40
CA ALA A 132 2.59 -14.83 -19.02
C ALA A 132 2.15 -16.28 -19.24
N ASN A 133 1.51 -16.90 -18.24
CA ASN A 133 1.14 -18.32 -18.26
C ASN A 133 -0.31 -18.56 -18.71
N ASN A 134 -1.08 -17.50 -18.96
CA ASN A 134 -2.52 -17.54 -19.20
C ASN A 134 -3.29 -18.32 -18.11
N ASN A 135 -2.85 -18.20 -16.86
CA ASN A 135 -3.32 -18.99 -15.74
C ASN A 135 -4.10 -18.13 -14.74
N VAL A 136 -5.42 -18.33 -14.67
CA VAL A 136 -6.29 -17.58 -13.76
C VAL A 136 -5.95 -17.79 -12.28
N LYS A 137 -5.30 -18.91 -11.92
CA LYS A 137 -4.98 -19.20 -10.52
C LYS A 137 -4.01 -18.19 -9.93
N ASP A 138 -3.12 -17.63 -10.74
CA ASP A 138 -2.14 -16.64 -10.28
C ASP A 138 -2.84 -15.33 -9.87
N LEU A 139 -3.98 -15.00 -10.49
CA LEU A 139 -4.83 -13.86 -10.08
C LEU A 139 -5.53 -14.07 -8.73
N PHE A 140 -5.64 -15.30 -8.23
CA PHE A 140 -6.22 -15.52 -6.89
C PHE A 140 -5.31 -14.99 -5.79
N ILE A 141 -4.00 -15.02 -5.98
CA ILE A 141 -3.06 -14.45 -5.01
C ILE A 141 -3.26 -12.94 -4.96
N THR A 142 -3.24 -12.28 -6.12
CA THR A 142 -3.54 -10.84 -6.25
C THR A 142 -4.87 -10.47 -5.58
N HIS A 143 -5.94 -11.21 -5.89
CA HIS A 143 -7.26 -10.95 -5.31
C HIS A 143 -7.27 -11.10 -3.78
N ARG A 144 -6.67 -12.16 -3.24
CA ARG A 144 -6.68 -12.41 -1.80
C ARG A 144 -5.84 -11.39 -1.03
N ILE A 145 -4.70 -10.97 -1.57
CA ILE A 145 -3.89 -9.89 -0.99
C ILE A 145 -4.73 -8.61 -0.90
N LEU A 146 -5.32 -8.17 -2.01
CA LEU A 146 -6.14 -6.96 -2.04
C LEU A 146 -7.38 -7.06 -1.15
N HIS A 147 -8.00 -8.23 -1.10
CA HIS A 147 -9.12 -8.51 -0.21
C HIS A 147 -8.73 -8.35 1.27
N ASP A 148 -7.64 -8.98 1.70
CA ASP A 148 -7.17 -8.89 3.09
C ASP A 148 -6.77 -7.46 3.46
N LEU A 149 -6.12 -6.74 2.54
CA LEU A 149 -5.84 -5.31 2.71
C LEU A 149 -7.13 -4.47 2.80
N ASP A 150 -8.15 -4.75 1.99
CA ASP A 150 -9.43 -4.01 2.00
C ASP A 150 -10.22 -4.25 3.30
N VAL A 151 -10.20 -5.49 3.81
CA VAL A 151 -10.79 -5.84 5.12
C VAL A 151 -10.18 -4.98 6.23
N VAL A 152 -8.85 -4.84 6.26
CA VAL A 152 -8.18 -4.15 7.37
C VAL A 152 -8.17 -2.63 7.18
N PHE A 153 -7.98 -2.13 5.95
CA PHE A 153 -7.87 -0.69 5.74
C PHE A 153 -9.22 0.01 5.60
N ASN A 154 -10.24 -0.66 5.07
CA ASN A 154 -11.54 -0.07 4.78
C ASN A 154 -12.70 -0.67 5.59
N ASP A 155 -12.40 -1.51 6.58
CA ASP A 155 -13.41 -2.25 7.35
C ASP A 155 -14.38 -3.02 6.42
N TYR A 156 -13.88 -3.48 5.27
CA TYR A 156 -14.68 -4.21 4.30
C TYR A 156 -15.28 -5.45 4.95
N GLN A 157 -16.60 -5.55 4.93
CA GLN A 157 -17.33 -6.65 5.55
C GLN A 157 -17.23 -7.89 4.67
N ALA A 158 -16.21 -8.70 4.93
CA ALA A 158 -16.00 -9.97 4.27
C ALA A 158 -16.45 -11.15 5.13
N ASP A 159 -16.93 -12.21 4.47
CA ASP A 159 -17.23 -13.49 5.13
C ASP A 159 -15.96 -14.20 5.64
N ARG A 160 -14.78 -13.82 5.13
CA ARG A 160 -13.52 -14.50 5.41
C ARG A 160 -12.33 -13.57 5.23
N TYR A 161 -11.37 -13.64 6.16
CA TYR A 161 -10.00 -13.15 5.98
C TYR A 161 -9.08 -14.32 5.60
N TRP A 162 -8.22 -14.17 4.59
CA TRP A 162 -7.39 -15.26 4.06
C TRP A 162 -6.02 -15.39 4.74
N GLY A 163 -5.51 -14.31 5.33
CA GLY A 163 -4.21 -14.28 6.01
C GLY A 163 -3.02 -14.42 5.07
N VAL A 164 -3.13 -13.92 3.83
CA VAL A 164 -2.04 -14.00 2.82
C VAL A 164 -1.17 -12.74 2.76
N THR A 165 -1.55 -11.69 3.48
CA THR A 165 -0.81 -10.42 3.55
C THR A 165 0.22 -10.46 4.67
N LYS A 166 1.49 -10.24 4.31
CA LYS A 166 2.62 -10.12 5.25
C LYS A 166 2.47 -8.93 6.18
N THR A 167 1.76 -7.88 5.74
CA THR A 167 1.42 -6.71 6.58
C THR A 167 0.67 -7.04 7.85
N PHE A 168 -0.01 -8.17 7.88
CA PHE A 168 -0.77 -8.61 9.04
C PHE A 168 -0.35 -10.01 9.50
N GLY A 169 0.92 -10.36 9.29
CA GLY A 169 1.52 -11.60 9.78
C GLY A 169 1.19 -12.86 8.96
N GLY A 170 0.71 -12.70 7.73
CA GLY A 170 0.60 -13.79 6.76
C GLY A 170 1.96 -14.24 6.23
N GLU A 171 2.03 -15.49 5.76
CA GLU A 171 3.22 -16.09 5.11
C GLU A 171 3.09 -16.14 3.59
#